data_AF-A0A8Q3WLV2-F1
#
_entry.id   AF-A0A8Q3WLV2-F1
#
_cell.length_a   1.000
_cell.length_b   1.000
_cell.length_c   1.000
_cell.angle_alpha   90.00
_cell.angle_beta   90.00
_cell.angle_gamma   90.00
#
_symmetry.space_group_name_H-M   'P 1'
#
loop_
_entity.id
_entity.type
_entity.pdbx_description
1 polymer ?
#
loop_
_entity_poly.entity_id
_entity_poly.type
_entity_poly.pdbx_seq_one_letter_code
_entity_poly.pdbx_strand_id
1 'polypeptide(L)'
;MTVARPSVPAALPLLGELPRLLLLVLLCLPAVWGDCGLPPDVPNAQPALEGRTSFPEDTVITYKCEESFVKIPGEKDSVICLKGSQWSDIEEFCNRSCEVPTRLNSASLKQPYITQNYFPVGTVVEYECRPGYRREPSLSPKLTCLQNLKWSTAVEFCKKKSCPNPGEIRNGQIDVPGGILFGATISFSCNTGYKLFGSTSSFCLISGSSVQWSDPLPECRGKSLTSKVPPTVQKPTTVNVPTTEVSPTSQKTTTKTTTPNAQATRSTPVSRTTKHFHETTPNKGSGTTSGTTRLLSGHTCFTLTGLLGTLVTMGLLT
;
A
#
# COMPACT_ATOMS: atom_id res chain seq x y z
N MET A 1 74.01 45.69 -83.85
CA MET A 1 73.61 44.29 -83.58
C MET A 1 74.31 43.83 -82.32
N THR A 2 73.57 43.35 -81.32
CA THR A 2 74.10 42.61 -80.16
C THR A 2 72.94 41.85 -79.53
N VAL A 3 73.13 40.58 -79.19
CA VAL A 3 72.05 39.67 -78.73
C VAL A 3 72.45 39.00 -77.42
N ALA A 4 71.62 39.17 -76.39
CA ALA A 4 71.65 38.44 -75.12
C ALA A 4 70.34 38.72 -74.34
N ARG A 5 69.79 37.82 -73.52
CA ARG A 5 69.85 36.34 -73.44
C ARG A 5 68.66 35.92 -72.53
N PRO A 6 67.89 34.86 -72.82
CA PRO A 6 66.71 34.52 -72.02
C PRO A 6 67.08 33.88 -70.66
N SER A 7 66.23 34.09 -69.66
CA SER A 7 66.34 33.49 -68.31
C SER A 7 65.05 32.75 -67.91
N VAL A 8 65.23 31.61 -67.25
CA VAL A 8 64.23 30.56 -66.92
C VAL A 8 63.59 30.85 -65.53
N PRO A 9 62.35 30.40 -65.22
CA PRO A 9 61.51 31.12 -64.25
C PRO A 9 61.81 30.81 -62.78
N ALA A 10 61.46 31.77 -61.91
CA ALA A 10 61.48 31.60 -60.47
C ALA A 10 60.16 30.95 -59.98
N ALA A 11 60.23 29.70 -59.52
CA ALA A 11 59.15 29.06 -58.80
C ALA A 11 59.16 29.54 -57.33
N LEU A 12 58.10 30.22 -56.90
CA LEU A 12 57.90 30.63 -55.50
C LEU A 12 57.29 29.47 -54.69
N PRO A 13 57.84 29.09 -53.53
CA PRO A 13 57.28 28.03 -52.69
C PRO A 13 56.07 28.53 -51.88
N LEU A 14 54.89 27.93 -52.12
CA LEU A 14 53.69 28.16 -51.31
C LEU A 14 53.77 27.44 -49.95
N LEU A 15 54.54 28.01 -49.02
CA LEU A 15 54.70 27.52 -47.64
C LEU A 15 54.57 28.69 -46.65
N GLY A 16 53.33 29.03 -46.26
CA GLY A 16 53.04 30.18 -45.39
C GLY A 16 51.84 30.07 -44.45
N GLU A 17 50.68 29.58 -44.91
CA GLU A 17 49.40 29.75 -44.16
C GLU A 17 48.91 28.55 -43.35
N LEU A 18 49.57 27.38 -43.45
CA LEU A 18 49.26 26.21 -42.62
C LEU A 18 49.38 26.45 -41.09
N PRO A 19 50.36 27.21 -40.56
CA PRO A 19 50.47 27.47 -39.12
C PRO A 19 49.31 28.29 -38.55
N ARG A 20 48.72 29.20 -39.34
CA ARG A 20 47.67 30.13 -38.89
C ARG A 20 46.32 29.45 -38.72
N LEU A 21 45.93 28.56 -39.65
CA LEU A 21 44.70 27.80 -39.50
C LEU A 21 44.77 26.86 -38.29
N LEU A 22 45.92 26.22 -38.04
CA LEU A 22 46.10 25.32 -36.89
C LEU A 22 45.91 26.05 -35.54
N LEU A 23 46.39 27.29 -35.44
CA LEU A 23 46.25 28.13 -34.25
C LEU A 23 44.80 28.62 -34.02
N LEU A 24 44.05 28.87 -35.10
CA LEU A 24 42.63 29.23 -35.03
C LEU A 24 41.72 28.06 -34.64
N VAL A 25 42.04 26.83 -35.06
CA VAL A 25 41.29 25.63 -34.67
C VAL A 25 41.38 25.36 -33.15
N LEU A 26 42.52 25.67 -32.52
CA LEU A 26 42.70 25.52 -31.06
C LEU A 26 41.83 26.47 -30.21
N LEU A 27 41.32 27.57 -30.79
CA LEU A 27 40.40 28.48 -30.11
C LEU A 27 38.93 28.04 -30.21
N CYS A 28 38.64 27.00 -30.99
CA CYS A 28 37.32 26.35 -31.10
C CYS A 28 37.29 25.00 -30.37
N LEU A 29 38.02 24.87 -29.25
CA LEU A 29 37.62 23.93 -28.21
C LEU A 29 36.15 24.25 -27.85
N PRO A 30 35.21 23.29 -27.95
CA PRO A 30 33.87 23.53 -27.44
C PRO A 30 34.01 23.87 -25.96
N ALA A 31 33.32 24.92 -25.51
CA ALA A 31 33.23 25.20 -24.09
C ALA A 31 32.60 23.95 -23.44
N VAL A 32 33.42 23.18 -22.73
CA VAL A 32 32.98 22.00 -21.98
C VAL A 32 32.06 22.56 -20.89
N TRP A 33 30.75 22.51 -21.15
CA TRP A 33 29.74 22.87 -20.15
C TRP A 33 29.96 21.89 -19.01
N GLY A 34 30.43 22.40 -17.88
CA GLY A 34 30.85 21.55 -16.79
C GLY A 34 29.65 20.78 -16.25
N ASP A 35 29.88 19.52 -15.93
CA ASP A 35 29.10 18.82 -14.91
C ASP A 35 28.86 19.76 -13.71
N CYS A 36 27.67 19.68 -13.12
CA CYS A 36 27.45 20.25 -11.81
C CYS A 36 28.37 19.56 -10.78
N GLY A 37 28.89 20.33 -9.84
CA GLY A 37 29.57 19.80 -8.66
C GLY A 37 28.57 19.21 -7.66
N LEU A 38 28.98 19.07 -6.40
CA LEU A 38 28.07 18.65 -5.31
C LEU A 38 26.79 19.51 -5.29
N PRO A 39 25.61 18.91 -5.02
CA PRO A 39 24.35 19.64 -4.95
C PRO A 39 24.25 20.47 -3.64
N PRO A 40 23.30 21.43 -3.56
CA PRO A 40 23.17 22.32 -2.40
C PRO A 40 22.97 21.58 -1.07
N ASP A 41 23.49 22.15 0.03
CA ASP A 41 23.12 21.70 1.37
C ASP A 41 21.66 22.10 1.67
N VAL A 42 20.82 21.13 2.04
CA VAL A 42 19.40 21.35 2.39
C VAL A 42 19.17 20.96 3.86
N PRO A 43 18.68 21.88 4.71
CA PRO A 43 18.47 21.60 6.14
C PRO A 43 17.67 20.33 6.43
N ASN A 44 18.22 19.47 7.28
CA ASN A 44 17.63 18.19 7.71
C ASN A 44 17.41 17.17 6.58
N ALA A 45 18.17 17.27 5.47
CA ALA A 45 18.06 16.40 4.30
C ALA A 45 19.44 16.05 3.71
N GLN A 46 19.60 14.81 3.24
CA GLN A 46 20.86 14.28 2.71
C GLN A 46 20.69 13.82 1.25
N PRO A 47 21.54 14.27 0.30
CA PRO A 47 21.43 13.90 -1.12
C PRO A 47 21.93 12.48 -1.41
N ALA A 48 21.27 11.77 -2.32
CA ALA A 48 21.67 10.43 -2.76
C ALA A 48 22.80 10.48 -3.81
N LEU A 49 24.04 10.78 -3.36
CA LEU A 49 25.19 11.03 -4.25
C LEU A 49 25.85 9.79 -4.87
N GLU A 50 25.62 8.59 -4.33
CA GLU A 50 26.31 7.33 -4.72
C GLU A 50 27.86 7.39 -4.71
N GLY A 51 28.45 8.34 -3.97
CA GLY A 51 29.91 8.57 -3.95
C GLY A 51 30.44 9.36 -5.16
N ARG A 52 29.57 9.90 -6.01
CA ARG A 52 29.93 10.77 -7.14
C ARG A 52 30.17 12.21 -6.67
N THR A 53 31.00 12.94 -7.40
CA THR A 53 31.32 14.37 -7.15
C THR A 53 31.16 15.26 -8.39
N SER A 54 30.72 14.68 -9.50
CA SER A 54 30.56 15.29 -10.83
C SER A 54 29.28 14.72 -11.43
N PHE A 55 28.37 15.59 -11.87
CA PHE A 55 27.03 15.23 -12.29
C PHE A 55 26.69 15.94 -13.62
N PRO A 56 26.55 15.24 -14.75
CA PRO A 56 26.29 15.87 -16.05
C PRO A 56 24.92 16.57 -16.11
N GLU A 57 24.73 17.42 -17.12
CA GLU A 57 23.45 18.09 -17.42
C GLU A 57 22.28 17.07 -17.45
N ASP A 58 21.10 17.51 -17.02
CA ASP A 58 19.89 16.72 -16.76
C ASP A 58 19.99 15.65 -15.64
N THR A 59 21.12 15.52 -14.93
CA THR A 59 21.19 14.64 -13.75
C THR A 59 20.24 15.10 -12.65
N VAL A 60 19.36 14.23 -12.18
CA VAL A 60 18.47 14.48 -11.03
C VAL A 60 19.04 13.82 -9.77
N ILE A 61 19.19 14.61 -8.71
CA ILE A 61 19.53 14.12 -7.37
C ILE A 61 18.32 14.28 -6.45
N THR A 62 17.87 13.16 -5.87
CA THR A 62 16.84 13.15 -4.82
C THR A 62 17.50 13.17 -3.44
N TYR A 63 16.95 13.98 -2.55
CA TYR A 63 17.33 14.06 -1.14
C TYR A 63 16.41 13.18 -0.30
N LYS A 64 16.96 12.70 0.82
CA LYS A 64 16.22 11.96 1.84
C LYS A 64 16.28 12.74 3.15
N CYS A 65 15.14 12.96 3.78
CA CYS A 65 15.11 13.58 5.11
C CYS A 65 15.88 12.74 6.14
N GLU A 66 16.48 13.43 7.11
CA GLU A 66 17.23 12.84 8.23
C GLU A 66 16.31 12.15 9.25
N GLU A 67 16.91 11.49 10.24
CA GLU A 67 16.16 10.79 11.29
C GLU A 67 15.22 11.74 12.05
N SER A 68 13.98 11.30 12.31
CA SER A 68 12.89 12.11 12.87
C SER A 68 12.34 13.25 11.98
N PHE A 69 12.83 13.40 10.75
CA PHE A 69 12.27 14.31 9.74
C PHE A 69 11.58 13.54 8.61
N VAL A 70 10.51 14.12 8.06
CA VAL A 70 9.73 13.54 6.97
C VAL A 70 9.41 14.64 5.94
N LYS A 71 9.39 14.25 4.67
CA LYS A 71 9.03 15.12 3.54
C LYS A 71 7.63 15.69 3.73
N ILE A 72 7.51 17.01 3.64
CA ILE A 72 6.22 17.71 3.61
C ILE A 72 5.46 17.30 2.32
N PRO A 73 4.20 16.82 2.41
CA PRO A 73 3.43 16.39 1.25
C PRO A 73 3.16 17.55 0.28
N GLY A 74 3.67 17.44 -0.94
CA GLY A 74 3.54 18.44 -2.00
C GLY A 74 4.87 19.08 -2.43
N GLU A 75 5.87 19.10 -1.53
CA GLU A 75 7.13 19.81 -1.77
C GLU A 75 8.11 19.06 -2.68
N LYS A 76 9.10 19.80 -3.21
CA LYS A 76 10.21 19.25 -4.00
C LYS A 76 11.26 18.63 -3.08
N ASP A 77 11.68 17.42 -3.38
CA ASP A 77 12.76 16.67 -2.71
C ASP A 77 13.93 16.35 -3.65
N SER A 78 14.03 17.04 -4.79
CA SER A 78 15.03 16.76 -5.81
C SER A 78 15.46 17.99 -6.58
N VAL A 79 16.73 18.04 -6.94
CA VAL A 79 17.34 19.03 -7.84
C VAL A 79 17.74 18.39 -9.16
N ILE A 80 17.75 19.17 -10.24
CA ILE A 80 18.28 18.79 -11.55
C ILE A 80 19.50 19.66 -11.90
N CYS A 81 20.52 19.06 -12.51
CA CYS A 81 21.68 19.78 -13.02
C CYS A 81 21.28 20.50 -14.31
N LEU A 82 21.18 21.83 -14.26
CA LEU A 82 20.86 22.68 -15.38
C LEU A 82 22.12 23.08 -16.14
N LYS A 83 21.93 23.34 -17.43
CA LYS A 83 22.91 23.92 -18.34
C LYS A 83 23.72 25.05 -17.71
N GLY A 84 25.05 24.92 -17.79
CA GLY A 84 25.98 25.88 -17.19
C GLY A 84 26.39 25.54 -15.75
N SER A 85 26.39 24.25 -15.40
CA SER A 85 26.91 23.74 -14.12
C SER A 85 26.12 24.21 -12.88
N GLN A 86 24.84 24.53 -13.04
CA GLN A 86 23.98 25.11 -12.00
C GLN A 86 22.89 24.14 -11.58
N TRP A 87 22.75 23.87 -10.28
CA TRP A 87 21.61 23.12 -9.75
C TRP A 87 20.32 23.95 -9.76
N SER A 88 19.19 23.31 -10.04
CA SER A 88 17.87 23.90 -9.87
C SER A 88 17.57 24.26 -8.42
N ASP A 89 16.75 25.29 -8.21
CA ASP A 89 16.34 25.79 -6.90
C ASP A 89 15.51 24.79 -6.05
N ILE A 90 15.77 24.76 -4.74
CA ILE A 90 15.15 23.87 -3.75
C ILE A 90 15.05 24.56 -2.37
N GLU A 91 13.91 24.39 -1.70
CA GLU A 91 13.61 24.96 -0.37
C GLU A 91 13.59 23.87 0.73
N GLU A 92 13.38 24.27 2.00
CA GLU A 92 13.29 23.36 3.15
C GLU A 92 12.02 22.47 3.11
N PHE A 93 12.15 21.28 2.52
CA PHE A 93 11.03 20.35 2.33
C PHE A 93 10.87 19.29 3.44
N CYS A 94 11.78 19.23 4.42
CA CYS A 94 11.80 18.23 5.50
C CYS A 94 11.39 18.86 6.84
N ASN A 95 10.38 18.30 7.52
CA ASN A 95 9.93 18.79 8.83
C ASN A 95 9.75 17.66 9.84
N ARG A 96 9.79 18.01 11.13
CA ARG A 96 9.72 17.10 12.28
C ARG A 96 8.35 16.43 12.34
N SER A 97 8.35 15.10 12.36
CA SER A 97 7.15 14.27 12.32
C SER A 97 7.24 13.17 13.37
N CYS A 98 6.09 12.72 13.90
CA CYS A 98 6.03 11.38 14.48
C CYS A 98 6.23 10.33 13.37
N GLU A 99 6.71 9.15 13.75
CA GLU A 99 6.67 7.96 12.89
C GLU A 99 5.22 7.58 12.51
N VAL A 100 5.07 6.66 11.56
CA VAL A 100 3.76 6.09 11.18
C VAL A 100 3.07 5.49 12.42
N PRO A 101 1.77 5.77 12.69
CA PRO A 101 1.08 5.33 13.89
C PRO A 101 1.21 3.85 14.21
N THR A 102 1.54 3.53 15.46
CA THR A 102 1.85 2.16 15.92
C THR A 102 0.75 1.16 15.59
N ARG A 103 1.13 -0.02 15.07
CA ARG A 103 0.19 -1.10 14.74
C ARG A 103 -0.35 -1.76 16.02
N LEU A 104 -1.64 -1.58 16.29
CA LEU A 104 -2.31 -2.20 17.43
C LEU A 104 -2.91 -3.59 17.10
N ASN A 105 -2.85 -4.51 18.07
CA ASN A 105 -3.40 -5.87 17.95
C ASN A 105 -4.93 -5.91 18.05
N SER A 106 -5.53 -4.95 18.77
CA SER A 106 -6.98 -4.81 18.96
C SER A 106 -7.65 -3.85 17.98
N ALA A 107 -6.87 -3.03 17.26
CA ALA A 107 -7.38 -1.93 16.46
C ALA A 107 -6.60 -1.69 15.14
N SER A 108 -7.30 -1.27 14.09
CA SER A 108 -6.73 -0.74 12.84
C SER A 108 -6.78 0.79 12.84
N LEU A 109 -5.80 1.40 12.18
CA LEU A 109 -5.81 2.83 11.88
C LEU A 109 -6.87 3.10 10.81
N LYS A 110 -7.65 4.18 10.91
CA LYS A 110 -8.69 4.52 9.91
C LYS A 110 -8.11 5.26 8.70
N GLN A 111 -8.85 5.30 7.59
CA GLN A 111 -8.56 6.24 6.50
C GLN A 111 -8.84 7.69 6.95
N PRO A 112 -8.10 8.70 6.43
CA PRO A 112 -7.05 8.61 5.42
C PRO A 112 -5.66 8.21 5.97
N TYR A 113 -5.50 8.13 7.30
CA TYR A 113 -4.19 8.01 7.95
C TYR A 113 -3.37 6.77 7.54
N ILE A 114 -4.02 5.69 7.07
CA ILE A 114 -3.37 4.46 6.54
C ILE A 114 -2.36 4.77 5.42
N THR A 115 -2.63 5.77 4.57
CA THR A 115 -1.79 6.12 3.40
C THR A 115 -0.94 7.37 3.64
N GLN A 116 -0.81 7.80 4.90
CA GLN A 116 -0.02 8.97 5.28
C GLN A 116 1.29 8.54 5.96
N ASN A 117 2.34 9.32 5.73
CA ASN A 117 3.67 9.17 6.34
C ASN A 117 4.10 10.41 7.14
N TYR A 118 3.52 11.59 6.85
CA TYR A 118 3.78 12.86 7.54
C TYR A 118 2.73 13.15 8.61
N PHE A 119 3.18 13.27 9.85
CA PHE A 119 2.37 13.46 11.05
C PHE A 119 3.05 14.48 11.98
N PRO A 120 2.97 15.79 11.69
CA PRO A 120 3.57 16.83 12.53
C PRO A 120 2.96 16.89 13.93
N VAL A 121 3.65 17.53 14.87
CA VAL A 121 3.21 17.65 16.26
C VAL A 121 1.80 18.24 16.36
N GLY A 122 0.98 17.65 17.22
CA GLY A 122 -0.45 18.00 17.36
C GLY A 122 -1.38 17.22 16.42
N THR A 123 -0.85 16.50 15.42
CA THR A 123 -1.67 15.63 14.56
C THR A 123 -2.39 14.57 15.40
N VAL A 124 -3.70 14.40 15.16
CA VAL A 124 -4.53 13.41 15.84
C VAL A 124 -5.04 12.39 14.82
N VAL A 125 -4.74 11.12 15.06
CA VAL A 125 -5.20 10.00 14.24
C VAL A 125 -6.25 9.18 14.99
N GLU A 126 -7.18 8.56 14.26
CA GLU A 126 -8.26 7.74 14.83
C GLU A 126 -8.15 6.28 14.39
N TYR A 127 -8.43 5.38 15.34
CA TYR A 127 -8.46 3.93 15.16
C TYR A 127 -9.89 3.37 15.22
N GLU A 128 -10.08 2.18 14.67
CA GLU A 128 -11.28 1.37 14.76
C GLU A 128 -10.95 -0.03 15.31
N CYS A 129 -11.89 -0.72 15.94
CA CYS A 129 -11.62 -2.04 16.51
C CYS A 129 -11.59 -3.11 15.42
N ARG A 130 -10.59 -4.01 15.48
CA ARG A 130 -10.49 -5.15 14.57
C ARG A 130 -11.65 -6.15 14.80
N PRO A 131 -11.97 -7.00 13.81
CA PRO A 131 -12.79 -8.19 14.03
C PRO A 131 -12.32 -8.99 15.26
N GLY A 132 -13.27 -9.54 16.02
CA GLY A 132 -13.00 -10.15 17.32
C GLY A 132 -12.94 -9.18 18.52
N TYR A 133 -12.89 -7.86 18.28
CA TYR A 133 -12.90 -6.82 19.33
C TYR A 133 -14.18 -5.97 19.28
N ARG A 134 -14.47 -5.26 20.38
CA ARG A 134 -15.54 -4.27 20.57
C ARG A 134 -14.96 -2.95 21.07
N ARG A 135 -15.58 -1.81 20.71
CA ARG A 135 -15.27 -0.51 21.31
C ARG A 135 -15.58 -0.53 22.81
N GLU A 136 -14.80 0.20 23.58
CA GLU A 136 -15.15 0.63 24.93
C GLU A 136 -15.56 2.11 24.91
N PRO A 137 -16.85 2.46 25.09
CA PRO A 137 -17.35 3.82 24.84
C PRO A 137 -16.70 4.92 25.69
N SER A 138 -16.30 4.61 26.92
CA SER A 138 -15.64 5.54 27.85
C SER A 138 -14.20 5.88 27.48
N LEU A 139 -13.61 5.22 26.47
CA LEU A 139 -12.22 5.41 26.07
C LEU A 139 -12.12 5.96 24.63
N SER A 140 -11.23 6.93 24.46
CA SER A 140 -10.92 7.54 23.16
C SER A 140 -10.13 6.56 22.26
N PRO A 141 -10.52 6.38 20.99
CA PRO A 141 -9.77 5.60 20.01
C PRO A 141 -8.77 6.47 19.22
N LYS A 142 -8.33 7.61 19.79
CA LYS A 142 -7.46 8.58 19.13
C LYS A 142 -6.09 8.66 19.80
N LEU A 143 -5.04 8.76 18.99
CA LEU A 143 -3.68 9.06 19.44
C LEU A 143 -3.23 10.42 18.87
N THR A 144 -2.42 11.14 19.63
CA THR A 144 -1.87 12.45 19.26
C THR A 144 -0.36 12.40 19.13
N CYS A 145 0.20 13.02 18.11
CA CYS A 145 1.65 13.21 17.98
C CYS A 145 2.11 14.29 18.98
N LEU A 146 2.95 13.90 19.94
CA LEU A 146 3.43 14.77 21.01
C LEU A 146 4.70 15.54 20.62
N GLN A 147 5.06 16.58 21.38
CA GLN A 147 6.25 17.43 21.16
C GLN A 147 7.57 16.64 21.11
N ASN A 148 7.64 15.46 21.73
CA ASN A 148 8.80 14.56 21.70
C ASN A 148 8.82 13.62 20.48
N LEU A 149 7.99 13.88 19.45
CA LEU A 149 7.81 13.08 18.23
C LEU A 149 7.37 11.63 18.48
N LYS A 150 6.71 11.37 19.61
CA LYS A 150 6.10 10.07 19.92
C LYS A 150 4.59 10.20 20.02
N TRP A 151 3.89 9.13 19.64
CA TRP A 151 2.45 9.04 19.83
C TRP A 151 2.10 8.93 21.32
N SER A 152 1.03 9.58 21.73
CA SER A 152 0.41 9.40 23.04
C SER A 152 0.10 7.92 23.32
N THR A 153 0.30 7.46 24.55
CA THR A 153 0.06 6.07 24.96
C THR A 153 -1.35 5.59 24.61
N ALA A 154 -1.46 4.48 23.88
CA ALA A 154 -2.74 3.87 23.53
C ALA A 154 -3.39 3.18 24.74
N VAL A 155 -4.60 3.61 25.10
CA VAL A 155 -5.45 2.95 26.10
C VAL A 155 -6.22 1.77 25.49
N GLU A 156 -6.80 0.89 26.31
CA GLU A 156 -7.57 -0.28 25.83
C GLU A 156 -8.99 0.06 25.32
N PHE A 157 -9.08 0.99 24.37
CA PHE A 157 -10.35 1.44 23.76
C PHE A 157 -11.03 0.39 22.86
N CYS A 158 -10.37 -0.75 22.64
CA CYS A 158 -10.88 -1.93 21.93
C CYS A 158 -10.60 -3.20 22.75
N LYS A 159 -11.65 -3.78 23.35
CA LYS A 159 -11.55 -5.01 24.17
C LYS A 159 -12.02 -6.23 23.39
N LYS A 160 -11.51 -7.41 23.73
CA LYS A 160 -11.95 -8.68 23.13
C LYS A 160 -13.47 -8.86 23.29
N LYS A 161 -14.14 -9.39 22.27
CA LYS A 161 -15.50 -9.93 22.39
C LYS A 161 -15.48 -11.23 23.19
N SER A 162 -16.58 -11.53 23.87
CA SER A 162 -16.81 -12.83 24.51
C SER A 162 -17.55 -13.75 23.55
N CYS A 163 -17.18 -15.02 23.49
CA CYS A 163 -18.08 -16.06 23.01
C CYS A 163 -19.23 -16.25 24.02
N PRO A 164 -20.34 -16.92 23.63
CA PRO A 164 -21.37 -17.32 24.57
C PRO A 164 -20.80 -18.21 25.69
N ASN A 165 -21.48 -18.26 26.84
CA ASN A 165 -21.23 -19.31 27.82
C ASN A 165 -21.39 -20.68 27.11
N PRO A 166 -20.39 -21.58 27.12
CA PRO A 166 -20.50 -22.87 26.44
C PRO A 166 -21.57 -23.79 27.03
N GLY A 167 -22.00 -23.57 28.28
CA GLY A 167 -23.02 -24.38 28.95
C GLY A 167 -22.42 -25.55 29.75
N GLU A 168 -23.11 -26.69 29.77
CA GLU A 168 -22.71 -27.88 30.54
C GLU A 168 -22.81 -29.16 29.69
N ILE A 169 -21.87 -30.08 29.90
CA ILE A 169 -21.89 -31.42 29.27
C ILE A 169 -22.46 -32.42 30.28
N ARG A 170 -23.62 -33.02 29.96
CA ARG A 170 -24.22 -34.05 30.82
C ARG A 170 -23.30 -35.28 30.91
N ASN A 171 -22.85 -35.60 32.13
CA ASN A 171 -21.84 -36.62 32.42
C ASN A 171 -20.43 -36.30 31.86
N GLY A 172 -20.09 -35.01 31.72
CA GLY A 172 -18.75 -34.56 31.36
C GLY A 172 -18.38 -33.25 32.04
N GLN A 173 -17.26 -32.67 31.62
CA GLN A 173 -16.70 -31.43 32.14
C GLN A 173 -16.18 -30.56 30.99
N ILE A 174 -16.21 -29.24 31.20
CA ILE A 174 -15.59 -28.25 30.32
C ILE A 174 -14.47 -27.57 31.11
N ASP A 175 -13.25 -27.64 30.58
CA ASP A 175 -12.11 -26.89 31.10
C ASP A 175 -11.98 -25.55 30.33
N VAL A 176 -11.78 -24.46 31.08
CA VAL A 176 -11.86 -23.08 30.61
C VAL A 176 -10.67 -22.26 31.16
N PRO A 177 -9.42 -22.66 30.88
CA PRO A 177 -8.24 -22.14 31.60
C PRO A 177 -7.92 -20.68 31.26
N GLY A 178 -8.34 -20.20 30.09
CA GLY A 178 -8.15 -18.83 29.62
C GLY A 178 -9.42 -17.97 29.57
N GLY A 179 -10.52 -18.42 30.18
CA GLY A 179 -11.83 -17.79 30.03
C GLY A 179 -12.45 -18.00 28.64
N ILE A 180 -13.42 -17.15 28.28
CA ILE A 180 -14.29 -17.31 27.08
C ILE A 180 -14.17 -16.16 26.06
N LEU A 181 -13.06 -15.41 26.10
CA LEU A 181 -12.82 -14.26 25.21
C LEU A 181 -12.27 -14.70 23.84
N PHE A 182 -12.35 -13.81 22.84
CA PHE A 182 -11.83 -14.04 21.49
C PHE A 182 -10.40 -14.61 21.48
N GLY A 183 -10.22 -15.74 20.78
CA GLY A 183 -8.96 -16.49 20.73
C GLY A 183 -8.70 -17.43 21.92
N ALA A 184 -9.63 -17.59 22.85
CA ALA A 184 -9.55 -18.63 23.89
C ALA A 184 -9.91 -20.02 23.32
N THR A 185 -9.39 -21.04 24.00
CA THR A 185 -9.71 -22.46 23.76
C THR A 185 -10.33 -23.03 25.03
N ILE A 186 -11.38 -23.85 24.87
CA ILE A 186 -11.94 -24.70 25.91
C ILE A 186 -11.71 -26.17 25.54
N SER A 187 -11.54 -27.04 26.52
CA SER A 187 -11.40 -28.49 26.30
C SER A 187 -12.53 -29.27 26.99
N PHE A 188 -12.84 -30.45 26.46
CA PHE A 188 -14.00 -31.24 26.86
C PHE A 188 -13.56 -32.63 27.31
N SER A 189 -14.09 -33.09 28.44
CA SER A 189 -13.88 -34.44 28.96
C SER A 189 -15.18 -35.10 29.38
N CYS A 190 -15.17 -36.42 29.54
CA CYS A 190 -16.31 -37.19 30.05
C CYS A 190 -15.97 -37.83 31.39
N ASN A 191 -16.97 -37.92 32.26
CA ASN A 191 -16.85 -38.55 33.57
C ASN A 191 -16.57 -40.06 33.43
N THR A 192 -15.96 -40.66 34.46
CA THR A 192 -15.59 -42.08 34.47
C THR A 192 -16.77 -42.98 34.08
N GLY A 193 -16.55 -43.88 33.11
CA GLY A 193 -17.57 -44.78 32.56
C GLY A 193 -18.28 -44.28 31.29
N TYR A 194 -18.10 -43.00 30.94
CA TYR A 194 -18.62 -42.38 29.72
C TYR A 194 -17.53 -42.22 28.65
N LYS A 195 -17.94 -42.21 27.38
CA LYS A 195 -17.08 -41.93 26.23
C LYS A 195 -17.57 -40.67 25.52
N LEU A 196 -16.63 -39.84 25.08
CA LEU A 196 -16.88 -38.61 24.34
C LEU A 196 -17.22 -38.91 22.86
N PHE A 197 -18.25 -38.26 22.35
CA PHE A 197 -18.65 -38.26 20.94
C PHE A 197 -18.83 -36.82 20.44
N GLY A 198 -17.95 -36.39 19.55
CA GLY A 198 -17.85 -35.00 19.07
C GLY A 198 -16.40 -34.51 19.16
N SER A 199 -16.21 -33.20 19.03
CA SER A 199 -14.89 -32.56 19.18
C SER A 199 -14.42 -32.58 20.64
N THR A 200 -13.11 -32.67 20.87
CA THR A 200 -12.49 -32.68 22.22
C THR A 200 -12.15 -31.29 22.75
N SER A 201 -12.31 -30.25 21.92
CA SER A 201 -12.04 -28.85 22.24
C SER A 201 -12.86 -27.94 21.34
N SER A 202 -12.96 -26.65 21.70
CA SER A 202 -13.54 -25.61 20.84
C SER A 202 -12.78 -24.29 21.00
N PHE A 203 -12.76 -23.49 19.93
CA PHE A 203 -12.01 -22.23 19.83
C PHE A 203 -12.97 -21.04 19.68
N CYS A 204 -12.73 -19.95 20.38
CA CYS A 204 -13.56 -18.74 20.27
C CYS A 204 -13.11 -17.91 19.06
N LEU A 205 -13.74 -18.14 17.89
CA LEU A 205 -13.37 -17.57 16.59
C LEU A 205 -14.34 -16.46 16.14
N ILE A 206 -13.98 -15.70 15.10
CA ILE A 206 -14.85 -14.68 14.50
C ILE A 206 -15.96 -15.37 13.69
N SER A 207 -17.21 -14.92 13.88
CA SER A 207 -18.35 -15.35 13.07
C SER A 207 -19.16 -14.12 12.65
N GLY A 208 -19.04 -13.73 11.39
CA GLY A 208 -19.59 -12.48 10.88
C GLY A 208 -19.10 -11.27 11.68
N SER A 209 -20.01 -10.57 12.35
CA SER A 209 -19.70 -9.41 13.21
C SER A 209 -19.42 -9.77 14.68
N SER A 210 -19.73 -11.00 15.11
CA SER A 210 -19.57 -11.48 16.49
C SER A 210 -18.40 -12.46 16.63
N VAL A 211 -18.34 -13.19 17.74
CA VAL A 211 -17.45 -14.33 17.94
C VAL A 211 -18.26 -15.52 18.46
N GLN A 212 -17.87 -16.73 18.08
CA GLN A 212 -18.59 -17.97 18.34
C GLN A 212 -17.60 -19.13 18.53
N TRP A 213 -18.01 -20.13 19.30
CA TRP A 213 -17.29 -21.41 19.42
C TRP A 213 -17.25 -22.14 18.08
N SER A 214 -16.08 -22.63 17.68
CA SER A 214 -15.85 -23.35 16.42
C SER A 214 -16.64 -24.66 16.33
N ASP A 215 -16.87 -25.29 17.49
CA ASP A 215 -17.46 -26.61 17.64
C ASP A 215 -18.58 -26.58 18.71
N PRO A 216 -19.66 -27.36 18.54
CA PRO A 216 -20.67 -27.57 19.58
C PRO A 216 -20.14 -28.43 20.74
N LEU A 217 -20.87 -28.47 21.86
CA LEU A 217 -20.58 -29.40 22.94
C LEU A 217 -20.70 -30.87 22.46
N PRO A 218 -19.78 -31.76 22.87
CA PRO A 218 -19.85 -33.19 22.57
C PRO A 218 -20.86 -33.92 23.50
N GLU A 219 -21.28 -35.11 23.09
CA GLU A 219 -22.09 -36.01 23.90
C GLU A 219 -21.21 -36.97 24.71
N CYS A 220 -21.40 -37.02 26.04
CA CYS A 220 -20.82 -38.06 26.88
C CYS A 220 -21.80 -39.24 27.02
N ARG A 221 -21.53 -40.33 26.30
CA ARG A 221 -22.38 -41.53 26.27
C ARG A 221 -21.79 -42.65 27.11
N GLY A 222 -22.58 -43.17 28.06
CA GLY A 222 -22.15 -44.26 28.94
C GLY A 222 -21.97 -45.57 28.20
N LYS A 223 -21.13 -46.48 28.73
CA LYS A 223 -21.26 -47.89 28.39
C LYS A 223 -22.64 -48.36 28.88
N SER A 224 -23.48 -48.84 27.97
CA SER A 224 -24.75 -49.46 28.37
C SER A 224 -24.44 -50.69 29.21
N LEU A 225 -24.74 -50.62 30.51
CA LEU A 225 -24.87 -51.81 31.34
C LEU A 225 -26.17 -52.49 30.91
N THR A 226 -26.06 -53.32 29.87
CA THR A 226 -27.12 -54.24 29.48
C THR A 226 -27.38 -55.17 30.66
N SER A 227 -28.40 -54.84 31.45
CA SER A 227 -28.89 -55.70 32.51
C SER A 227 -29.21 -57.06 31.89
N LYS A 228 -28.39 -58.07 32.21
CA LYS A 228 -28.71 -59.47 31.95
C LYS A 228 -29.82 -59.87 32.91
N VAL A 229 -31.03 -59.36 32.69
CA VAL A 229 -32.25 -59.98 33.17
C VAL A 229 -32.26 -61.38 32.55
N PRO A 230 -32.15 -62.46 33.34
CA PRO A 230 -32.20 -63.80 32.77
C PRO A 230 -33.58 -64.02 32.12
N PRO A 231 -33.69 -64.76 31.02
CA PRO A 231 -34.97 -65.03 30.40
C PRO A 231 -35.83 -65.88 31.36
N THR A 232 -36.77 -65.23 32.06
CA THR A 232 -37.73 -65.90 32.94
C THR A 232 -38.60 -66.83 32.11
N VAL A 233 -38.34 -68.14 32.21
CA VAL A 233 -39.10 -69.19 31.50
C VAL A 233 -40.54 -69.19 32.02
N GLN A 234 -41.45 -68.58 31.26
CA GLN A 234 -42.88 -68.65 31.56
C GLN A 234 -43.41 -70.03 31.18
N LYS A 235 -43.78 -70.81 32.19
CA LYS A 235 -44.46 -72.10 32.05
C LYS A 235 -45.84 -71.88 31.41
N PRO A 236 -46.20 -72.55 30.30
CA PRO A 236 -47.53 -72.45 29.74
C PRO A 236 -48.60 -72.92 30.73
N THR A 237 -49.66 -72.14 30.88
CA THR A 237 -50.87 -72.55 31.63
C THR A 237 -52.06 -72.38 30.70
N THR A 238 -52.60 -73.50 30.22
CA THR A 238 -53.71 -73.52 29.26
C THR A 238 -55.03 -73.19 29.95
N VAL A 239 -55.75 -72.20 29.45
CA VAL A 239 -57.17 -71.94 29.76
C VAL A 239 -57.89 -71.64 28.44
N ASN A 240 -59.05 -72.24 28.24
CA ASN A 240 -59.76 -72.25 26.95
C ASN A 240 -60.99 -71.33 26.97
N VAL A 241 -61.20 -70.55 25.90
CA VAL A 241 -62.51 -70.31 25.23
C VAL A 241 -63.54 -69.46 26.04
N PRO A 242 -64.50 -68.70 25.43
CA PRO A 242 -64.94 -68.68 24.02
C PRO A 242 -64.81 -67.35 23.25
N THR A 243 -65.11 -67.45 21.96
CA THR A 243 -65.17 -66.38 20.93
C THR A 243 -66.55 -65.70 20.89
N THR A 244 -66.61 -64.40 20.57
CA THR A 244 -67.79 -63.79 19.90
C THR A 244 -67.37 -62.60 19.00
N GLU A 245 -68.27 -62.21 18.11
CA GLU A 245 -68.14 -61.35 16.91
C GLU A 245 -68.43 -59.83 17.19
N VAL A 246 -68.26 -58.81 16.32
CA VAL A 246 -67.55 -58.53 15.03
C VAL A 246 -67.60 -57.00 14.70
N SER A 247 -66.48 -56.37 14.27
CA SER A 247 -66.36 -55.18 13.35
C SER A 247 -67.04 -53.80 13.64
N PRO A 248 -66.78 -52.72 12.84
CA PRO A 248 -65.60 -52.36 12.02
C PRO A 248 -65.15 -50.87 12.03
N THR A 249 -63.97 -50.59 11.43
CA THR A 249 -63.52 -49.31 10.77
C THR A 249 -63.29 -48.05 11.65
N SER A 250 -62.40 -47.10 11.32
CA SER A 250 -61.58 -46.79 10.10
C SER A 250 -60.10 -46.52 10.48
N GLN A 251 -59.06 -46.82 9.66
CA GLN A 251 -58.54 -46.05 8.49
C GLN A 251 -58.36 -44.53 8.77
N LYS A 252 -57.29 -43.81 8.38
CA LYS A 252 -56.07 -44.00 7.54
C LYS A 252 -55.11 -42.80 7.82
N THR A 253 -53.83 -42.63 7.42
CA THR A 253 -52.81 -43.30 6.56
C THR A 253 -51.39 -42.89 7.05
N THR A 254 -50.30 -43.54 6.59
CA THR A 254 -48.89 -43.12 6.80
C THR A 254 -48.24 -42.61 5.50
N THR A 255 -47.27 -41.69 5.56
CA THR A 255 -46.43 -41.29 4.40
C THR A 255 -44.94 -41.25 4.76
N LYS A 256 -44.06 -41.62 3.82
CA LYS A 256 -42.60 -41.77 3.99
C LYS A 256 -41.80 -40.71 3.25
N THR A 257 -40.56 -40.52 3.70
CA THR A 257 -39.45 -39.77 3.08
C THR A 257 -39.07 -40.27 1.68
N THR A 258 -38.80 -39.37 0.73
CA THR A 258 -37.86 -39.56 -0.39
C THR A 258 -37.17 -38.23 -0.77
N THR A 259 -35.94 -38.32 -1.24
CA THR A 259 -35.10 -37.28 -1.90
C THR A 259 -34.09 -38.07 -2.77
N PRO A 260 -33.41 -37.53 -3.80
CA PRO A 260 -33.37 -36.15 -4.32
C PRO A 260 -33.63 -36.03 -5.83
N ASN A 261 -33.54 -34.81 -6.39
CA ASN A 261 -32.76 -34.60 -7.61
C ASN A 261 -32.21 -33.15 -7.69
N ALA A 262 -31.22 -32.90 -8.54
CA ALA A 262 -30.57 -31.61 -8.72
C ALA A 262 -30.96 -30.94 -10.05
N GLN A 263 -30.91 -29.60 -10.11
CA GLN A 263 -30.96 -28.85 -11.37
C GLN A 263 -30.14 -27.55 -11.30
N ALA A 264 -29.69 -27.07 -12.46
CA ALA A 264 -28.54 -26.18 -12.57
C ALA A 264 -28.84 -24.69 -12.77
N THR A 265 -27.84 -23.89 -12.37
CA THR A 265 -27.43 -22.55 -12.82
C THR A 265 -28.26 -21.85 -13.91
N ARG A 266 -28.80 -20.66 -13.58
CA ARG A 266 -28.94 -19.56 -14.55
C ARG A 266 -28.87 -18.19 -13.87
N SER A 267 -27.74 -17.50 -13.99
CA SER A 267 -27.54 -16.13 -13.52
C SER A 267 -28.11 -15.11 -14.53
N THR A 268 -28.95 -14.18 -14.07
CA THR A 268 -29.41 -13.03 -14.86
C THR A 268 -28.45 -11.84 -14.73
N PRO A 269 -28.17 -11.08 -15.80
CA PRO A 269 -27.35 -9.88 -15.73
C PRO A 269 -28.13 -8.71 -15.09
N VAL A 270 -27.45 -7.91 -14.25
CA VAL A 270 -27.99 -6.68 -13.68
C VAL A 270 -27.60 -5.50 -14.57
N SER A 271 -28.59 -4.74 -15.06
CA SER A 271 -28.37 -3.57 -15.93
C SER A 271 -27.68 -2.43 -15.18
N ARG A 272 -26.51 -2.00 -15.69
CA ARG A 272 -25.80 -0.80 -15.22
C ARG A 272 -26.38 0.45 -15.90
N THR A 273 -27.12 1.26 -15.15
CA THR A 273 -27.57 2.57 -15.64
C THR A 273 -26.43 3.58 -15.63
N THR A 274 -25.96 4.02 -16.80
CA THR A 274 -25.09 5.19 -16.93
C THR A 274 -25.90 6.47 -16.83
N LYS A 275 -25.46 7.41 -15.98
CA LYS A 275 -25.85 8.82 -16.10
C LYS A 275 -24.67 9.59 -16.65
N HIS A 276 -24.85 10.18 -17.82
CA HIS A 276 -24.01 11.30 -18.25
C HIS A 276 -24.24 12.47 -17.30
N PHE A 277 -23.19 13.27 -17.08
CA PHE A 277 -23.35 14.65 -16.61
C PHE A 277 -22.59 15.57 -17.55
N HIS A 278 -23.14 16.77 -17.76
CA HIS A 278 -22.69 17.66 -18.83
C HIS A 278 -21.55 18.55 -18.37
N GLU A 279 -20.60 18.82 -19.28
CA GLU A 279 -19.57 19.84 -19.13
C GLU A 279 -20.19 21.24 -19.21
N THR A 280 -19.73 22.19 -18.38
CA THR A 280 -20.03 23.63 -18.54
C THR A 280 -19.00 24.53 -17.83
N THR A 281 -18.07 25.13 -18.58
CA THR A 281 -17.35 26.35 -18.18
C THR A 281 -18.20 27.61 -18.45
N PRO A 282 -17.96 28.75 -17.77
CA PRO A 282 -17.36 29.87 -18.52
C PRO A 282 -16.50 30.88 -17.73
N ASN A 283 -15.60 31.57 -18.47
CA ASN A 283 -15.03 32.92 -18.30
C ASN A 283 -14.41 33.36 -16.94
N LYS A 284 -13.15 33.83 -16.85
CA LYS A 284 -12.35 34.83 -17.62
C LYS A 284 -12.56 36.30 -17.20
N GLY A 285 -11.61 36.81 -16.40
CA GLY A 285 -11.23 38.22 -16.21
C GLY A 285 -9.78 38.24 -15.70
N SER A 286 -8.80 38.96 -16.25
CA SER A 286 -8.66 40.40 -16.60
C SER A 286 -8.10 41.22 -15.43
N GLY A 287 -6.88 41.77 -15.58
CA GLY A 287 -6.13 42.45 -14.52
C GLY A 287 -4.59 42.35 -14.68
N THR A 288 -4.01 42.76 -15.81
CA THR A 288 -3.41 44.10 -16.03
C THR A 288 -1.89 44.13 -15.79
N THR A 289 -1.18 44.84 -16.67
CA THR A 289 0.29 44.89 -16.80
C THR A 289 1.03 45.58 -15.65
N SER A 290 2.24 45.10 -15.36
CA SER A 290 3.37 45.98 -15.08
C SER A 290 4.60 45.49 -15.84
N GLY A 291 5.25 46.37 -16.60
CA GLY A 291 6.45 46.07 -17.37
C GLY A 291 7.70 46.55 -16.65
N THR A 292 8.79 45.80 -16.70
CA THR A 292 10.11 46.27 -16.23
C THR A 292 11.19 45.78 -17.17
N THR A 293 11.53 46.62 -18.14
CA THR A 293 12.62 46.38 -19.10
C THR A 293 13.95 46.34 -18.35
N ARG A 294 14.56 45.15 -18.25
CA ARG A 294 16.00 45.03 -17.93
C ARG A 294 16.79 44.88 -19.22
N LEU A 295 17.94 45.56 -19.29
CA LEU A 295 18.73 45.63 -20.51
C LEU A 295 19.38 44.28 -20.84
N LEU A 296 19.52 44.02 -22.14
CA LEU A 296 20.28 42.89 -22.68
C LEU A 296 21.78 43.15 -22.50
N SER A 297 22.47 42.26 -21.78
CA SER A 297 23.94 42.13 -21.83
C SER A 297 24.34 40.75 -22.38
N GLY A 298 23.63 40.29 -23.40
CA GLY A 298 23.94 39.05 -24.11
C GLY A 298 25.01 39.29 -25.17
N HIS A 299 26.26 38.93 -24.87
CA HIS A 299 27.32 38.88 -25.90
C HIS A 299 27.07 37.70 -26.85
N THR A 300 26.29 37.95 -27.90
CA THR A 300 26.12 36.99 -29.01
C THR A 300 27.43 36.87 -29.77
N CYS A 301 28.14 35.75 -29.59
CA CYS A 301 29.30 35.41 -30.40
C CYS A 301 28.85 35.11 -31.84
N PHE A 302 29.01 36.08 -32.74
CA PHE A 302 28.71 35.90 -34.16
C PHE A 302 29.64 34.84 -34.77
N THR A 303 29.06 33.80 -35.37
CA THR A 303 29.82 32.73 -36.00
C THR A 303 30.54 33.22 -37.25
N LEU A 304 31.88 33.19 -37.22
CA LEU A 304 32.76 33.74 -38.27
C LEU A 304 32.59 33.07 -39.65
N THR A 305 31.89 31.93 -39.72
CA THR A 305 31.50 31.24 -40.96
C THR A 305 30.61 32.08 -41.87
N GLY A 306 29.83 33.03 -41.33
CA GLY A 306 28.92 33.86 -42.13
C GLY A 306 29.61 34.97 -42.96
N LEU A 307 30.78 35.45 -42.53
CA LEU A 307 31.44 36.60 -43.16
C LEU A 307 32.39 36.24 -44.31
N LEU A 308 32.89 35.01 -44.35
CA LEU A 308 33.76 34.54 -45.44
C LEU A 308 32.97 34.15 -46.70
N GLY A 309 31.74 33.65 -46.55
CA GLY A 309 30.88 33.27 -47.68
C GLY A 309 30.45 34.44 -48.57
N THR A 310 30.47 35.68 -48.06
CA THR A 310 30.08 36.90 -48.79
C THR A 310 31.25 37.65 -49.43
N LEU A 311 32.50 37.30 -49.11
CA LEU A 311 33.70 37.86 -49.74
C LEU A 311 34.12 37.08 -50.99
N VAL A 312 33.93 35.76 -51.01
CA VAL A 312 34.25 34.90 -52.17
C VAL A 312 33.38 35.25 -53.40
N THR A 313 32.16 35.75 -53.19
CA THR A 313 31.28 36.21 -54.29
C THR A 313 31.62 37.60 -54.83
N MET A 314 32.56 38.33 -54.21
CA MET A 314 32.91 39.72 -54.56
C MET A 314 34.29 39.89 -55.23
N GLY A 315 34.96 38.79 -55.61
CA GLY A 315 36.03 38.80 -56.61
C GLY A 315 37.34 39.52 -56.26
N LEU A 316 37.54 39.94 -54.99
CA LEU A 316 38.80 40.55 -54.53
C LEU A 316 39.72 39.51 -53.88
N LEU A 317 40.30 38.62 -54.71
CA LEU A 317 41.54 37.88 -54.45
C LEU A 317 41.98 37.18 -55.75
N THR A 318 43.09 37.64 -56.32
CA THR A 318 43.76 37.09 -57.53
C THR A 318 45.14 36.55 -57.16
#